data_AF-A0A6H5L4V4-F1
#
_entry.id   AF-A0A6H5L4V4-F1
#
_cell.length_a   1.000
_cell.length_b   1.000
_cell.length_c   1.000
_cell.angle_alpha   90.00
_cell.angle_beta   90.00
_cell.angle_gamma   90.00
#
_symmetry.space_group_name_H-M   'P 1'
#
loop_
_entity.id
_entity.type
_entity.pdbx_description
1 polymer ?
#
loop_
_entity_poly.entity_id
_entity_poly.type
_entity_poly.pdbx_seq_one_letter_code
_entity_poly.pdbx_strand_id
1 'polypeptide(L)'
;MGLPLFCFILVPIVLKLRAKYDHLGVSFKAYVDDISLHFKNITAENIQVIPDLVDKLEAVGIIVNRGKSSALPPPGHDVTPAERRLLGDAGLPIAEEGITVVGVPIGTNA
;
A
#
# COMPACT_ATOMS: atom_id res chain seq x y z
N MET A 1 -15.96 14.24 -8.19
CA MET A 1 -14.68 14.94 -8.43
C MET A 1 -14.17 14.56 -9.82
N GLY A 2 -13.70 15.51 -10.63
CA GLY A 2 -13.12 15.19 -11.93
C GLY A 2 -11.72 14.57 -11.80
N LEU A 3 -11.32 13.74 -12.77
CA LEU A 3 -10.04 13.01 -12.77
C LEU A 3 -8.80 13.91 -12.53
N PRO A 4 -8.67 15.11 -13.15
CA PRO A 4 -7.52 15.97 -12.90
C PRO A 4 -7.45 16.46 -11.45
N LEU A 5 -8.59 16.85 -10.89
CA LEU A 5 -8.68 17.35 -9.51
C LEU A 5 -8.36 16.25 -8.49
N PHE A 6 -8.77 15.00 -8.78
CA PHE A 6 -8.40 13.83 -7.98
C PHE A 6 -6.87 13.67 -7.91
N CYS A 7 -6.20 13.68 -9.06
CA CYS A 7 -4.75 13.54 -9.12
C CYS A 7 -4.01 14.70 -8.44
N PHE A 8 -4.51 15.95 -8.56
CA PHE A 8 -3.93 17.12 -7.88
C PHE A 8 -3.92 16.99 -6.36
N ILE A 9 -4.94 16.35 -5.78
CA ILE A 9 -5.02 16.10 -4.32
C ILE A 9 -4.16 14.90 -3.93
N LEU A 10 -4.20 13.82 -4.72
CA LEU A 10 -3.51 12.58 -4.40
C LEU A 10 -1.99 12.68 -4.45
N VAL A 11 -1.44 13.29 -5.52
CA VAL A 11 0.01 13.32 -5.77
C VAL A 11 0.81 13.90 -4.60
N PRO A 12 0.43 15.05 -4.00
CA PRO A 12 1.15 15.59 -2.84
C PRO A 12 1.14 14.67 -1.61
N ILE A 13 0.05 13.92 -1.38
CA ILE A 13 -0.06 12.97 -0.26
C ILE A 13 0.95 11.83 -0.47
N VAL A 14 0.95 11.24 -1.67
CA VAL A 14 1.84 10.14 -2.02
C VAL A 14 3.31 10.56 -1.95
N LEU A 15 3.66 11.74 -2.46
CA LEU A 15 5.04 12.25 -2.41
C LEU A 15 5.54 12.47 -0.98
N LYS A 16 4.69 13.01 -0.09
CA LYS A 16 5.03 13.20 1.33
C LYS A 16 5.26 11.87 2.05
N LEU A 17 4.41 10.88 1.81
CA LEU A 17 4.55 9.56 2.40
C LEU A 17 5.76 8.82 1.84
N ARG A 18 6.01 8.94 0.53
CA ARG A 18 7.22 8.42 -0.09
C ARG A 18 8.47 8.98 0.59
N ALA A 19 8.59 10.30 0.72
CA ALA A 19 9.72 10.91 1.40
C ALA A 19 9.88 10.43 2.86
N LYS A 20 8.76 10.19 3.57
CA LYS A 20 8.77 9.68 4.94
C LYS A 20 9.22 8.22 5.05
N TYR A 21 8.86 7.36 4.10
CA TYR A 21 9.05 5.90 4.23
C TYR A 21 10.08 5.28 3.27
N ASP A 22 10.64 6.04 2.34
CA ASP A 22 11.63 5.56 1.35
C ASP A 22 12.86 4.93 2.03
N HIS A 23 13.37 5.58 3.08
CA HIS A 23 14.50 5.08 3.86
C HIS A 23 14.21 3.79 4.65
N LEU A 24 12.93 3.45 4.84
CA LEU A 24 12.46 2.22 5.50
C LEU A 24 12.17 1.09 4.50
N GLY A 25 12.53 1.27 3.23
CA GLY A 25 12.37 0.26 2.18
C GLY A 25 10.95 0.16 1.65
N VAL A 26 10.15 1.23 1.75
CA VAL A 26 8.80 1.30 1.16
C VAL A 26 8.86 2.12 -0.13
N SER A 27 8.42 1.54 -1.24
CA SER A 27 8.24 2.29 -2.50
C SER A 27 6.78 2.35 -2.93
N PHE A 28 6.42 3.46 -3.56
CA PHE A 28 5.05 3.74 -3.99
C PHE A 28 4.96 3.65 -5.50
N LYS A 29 3.92 2.98 -6.01
CA LYS A 29 3.44 3.12 -7.38
C LYS A 29 1.99 3.57 -7.33
N ALA A 30 1.64 4.57 -8.11
CA ALA A 30 0.27 5.06 -8.15
C ALA A 30 -0.15 5.29 -9.60
N TYR A 31 -1.36 4.84 -9.95
CA TYR A 31 -2.00 5.09 -11.22
C TYR A 31 -3.46 5.47 -10.97
N VAL A 32 -3.75 6.77 -11.06
CA VAL A 32 -5.06 7.32 -10.71
C VAL A 32 -5.45 6.91 -9.29
N ASP A 33 -6.47 6.08 -9.10
CA ASP A 33 -7.04 5.64 -7.83
C ASP A 33 -6.36 4.38 -7.29
N ASP A 34 -5.59 3.68 -8.13
CA ASP A 34 -4.82 2.51 -7.71
C ASP A 34 -3.47 2.95 -7.12
N ILE A 35 -3.25 2.63 -5.84
CA ILE A 35 -1.99 2.90 -5.14
C ILE A 35 -1.45 1.57 -4.63
N SER A 36 -0.22 1.26 -5.02
CA SER A 36 0.51 0.07 -4.62
C SER A 36 1.71 0.45 -3.76
N LEU A 37 1.84 -0.26 -2.64
CA LEU A 37 2.96 -0.13 -1.71
C LEU A 37 3.82 -1.38 -1.83
N HIS A 38 5.11 -1.18 -2.04
CA HIS A 38 6.09 -2.26 -2.13
C HIS A 38 7.02 -2.18 -0.95
N PHE A 39 7.13 -3.30 -0.24
CA PHE A 39 7.98 -3.43 0.94
C PHE A 39 9.18 -4.30 0.58
N LYS A 40 10.39 -3.84 0.90
CA LYS A 40 11.59 -4.68 0.84
C LYS A 40 11.55 -5.79 1.89
N ASN A 41 10.99 -5.46 3.05
CA ASN A 41 10.72 -6.32 4.20
C ASN A 41 9.53 -5.72 4.96
N ILE A 42 8.79 -6.52 5.73
CA ILE A 42 7.70 -6.00 6.57
C ILE A 42 8.21 -5.84 8.00
N THR A 43 8.09 -4.63 8.56
CA THR A 43 8.46 -4.32 9.95
C THR A 43 7.36 -3.52 10.63
N ALA A 44 7.38 -3.47 11.96
CA ALA A 44 6.42 -2.68 12.73
C ALA A 44 6.50 -1.17 12.44
N GLU A 45 7.67 -0.68 12.03
CA GLU A 45 7.87 0.73 11.68
C GLU A 45 7.35 1.04 10.28
N ASN A 46 7.69 0.22 9.29
CA ASN A 46 7.34 0.54 7.92
C ASN A 46 5.87 0.23 7.59
N ILE A 47 5.23 -0.69 8.31
CA ILE A 47 3.80 -1.01 8.13
C ILE A 47 2.89 0.18 8.48
N GLN A 48 3.38 1.15 9.27
CA GLN A 48 2.64 2.38 9.62
C GLN A 48 2.30 3.25 8.42
N VAL A 49 2.95 3.02 7.27
CA VAL A 49 2.63 3.69 6.02
C VAL A 49 1.18 3.46 5.58
N ILE A 50 0.59 2.30 5.91
CA ILE A 50 -0.77 1.93 5.52
C ILE A 50 -1.82 2.76 6.26
N PRO A 51 -1.86 2.78 7.61
CA PRO A 51 -2.77 3.66 8.33
C PRO A 51 -2.50 5.14 8.02
N ASP A 52 -1.23 5.58 7.93
CA ASP A 52 -0.90 6.95 7.55
C ASP A 52 -1.47 7.34 6.17
N LEU A 53 -1.44 6.43 5.20
CA LEU A 53 -2.02 6.66 3.86
C LEU A 53 -3.53 6.77 3.94
N VAL A 54 -4.18 5.83 4.62
CA VAL A 54 -5.64 5.81 4.78
C VAL A 54 -6.12 7.09 5.45
N ASP A 55 -5.52 7.48 6.58
CA ASP A 55 -5.91 8.67 7.34
C ASP A 55 -5.73 9.94 6.49
N LYS A 56 -4.64 10.04 5.73
CA LYS A 56 -4.40 11.20 4.85
C LYS A 56 -5.39 11.29 3.69
N LEU A 57 -5.78 10.15 3.13
CA LEU A 57 -6.79 10.08 2.07
C LEU A 57 -8.18 10.43 2.61
N GLU A 58 -8.54 9.89 3.78
CA GLU A 58 -9.83 10.16 4.42
C GLU A 58 -9.97 11.63 4.82
N ALA A 59 -8.89 12.25 5.32
CA ALA A 59 -8.85 13.68 5.67
C ALA A 59 -9.14 14.61 4.48
N VAL A 60 -8.99 14.13 3.23
CA VAL A 60 -9.34 14.88 2.00
C VAL A 60 -10.58 14.33 1.31
N GLY A 61 -11.35 13.46 1.98
CA GLY A 61 -12.60 12.89 1.50
C GLY A 61 -12.44 11.73 0.52
N ILE A 62 -11.26 11.11 0.44
CA ILE A 62 -11.01 9.92 -0.38
C ILE A 62 -11.08 8.68 0.53
N ILE A 63 -12.07 7.82 0.29
CA ILE A 63 -12.29 6.61 1.10
C ILE A 63 -11.62 5.42 0.42
N VAL A 64 -10.77 4.71 1.17
CA VAL A 64 -10.10 3.50 0.68
C VAL A 64 -11.08 2.32 0.66
N ASN A 65 -11.18 1.64 -0.49
CA ASN A 65 -11.99 0.42 -0.60
C ASN A 65 -11.24 -0.80 -0.04
N ARG A 66 -11.50 -1.12 1.22
CA ARG A 66 -10.88 -2.25 1.93
C ARG A 66 -11.18 -3.61 1.28
N GLY A 67 -12.34 -3.78 0.66
CA GLY A 67 -12.68 -5.04 -0.03
C GLY A 67 -11.87 -5.31 -1.29
N LYS A 68 -11.19 -4.29 -1.83
CA LYS A 68 -10.26 -4.41 -2.97
C LYS A 68 -8.79 -4.30 -2.55
N SER A 69 -8.52 -4.07 -1.27
CA SER A 69 -7.17 -3.86 -0.76
C SER A 69 -6.65 -5.15 -0.13
N SER A 70 -5.56 -5.69 -0.65
CA SER A 70 -4.95 -6.91 -0.13
C SER A 70 -3.43 -6.87 -0.25
N ALA A 71 -2.75 -7.55 0.66
CA ALA A 71 -1.33 -7.85 0.51
C ALA A 71 -1.18 -9.10 -0.36
N LEU A 72 -0.41 -8.96 -1.44
CA LEU A 72 0.06 -10.11 -2.20
C LEU A 72 1.48 -10.45 -1.69
N PRO A 73 1.81 -11.73 -1.45
CA PRO A 73 3.18 -12.21 -1.21
C PRO A 73 3.89 -12.68 -2.49
N PRO A 74 5.22 -12.49 -2.62
CA PRO A 74 5.93 -12.84 -3.85
C PRO A 74 5.86 -14.33 -4.12
N PRO A 75 5.95 -14.76 -5.40
CA PRO A 75 6.10 -16.18 -5.70
C PRO A 75 7.26 -16.78 -4.90
N GLY A 76 6.97 -17.82 -4.13
CA GLY A 76 7.96 -18.53 -3.31
C GLY A 76 8.27 -17.91 -1.94
N HIS A 77 7.61 -16.81 -1.55
CA HIS A 77 7.74 -16.26 -0.19
C HIS A 77 6.67 -16.84 0.73
N ASP A 78 7.15 -17.50 1.78
CA ASP A 78 6.30 -17.98 2.86
C ASP A 78 6.06 -16.85 3.85
N VAL A 79 4.81 -16.40 3.96
CA VAL A 79 4.46 -15.28 4.85
C VAL A 79 4.50 -15.76 6.29
N THR A 80 5.41 -15.18 7.07
CA THR A 80 5.58 -15.58 8.46
C THR A 80 4.37 -15.16 9.31
N PRO A 81 4.10 -15.84 10.44
CA PRO A 81 3.04 -15.44 11.36
C PRO A 81 3.16 -13.99 11.86
N ALA A 82 4.39 -13.49 12.01
CA ALA A 82 4.66 -12.12 12.42
C ALA A 82 4.24 -11.11 11.34
N GLU A 83 4.59 -11.37 10.08
CA GLU A 83 4.18 -10.54 8.93
C GLU A 83 2.66 -10.55 8.76
N ARG A 84 2.04 -11.73 8.87
CA ARG A 84 0.57 -11.88 8.81
C ARG A 84 -0.12 -11.06 9.89
N ARG A 85 0.42 -11.06 11.12
CA ARG A 85 -0.10 -10.24 12.22
C ARG A 85 0.03 -8.75 11.92
N LEU A 86 1.21 -8.28 11.52
CA LEU A 86 1.45 -6.87 11.20
C LEU A 86 0.53 -6.36 10.08
N LEU A 87 0.35 -7.15 9.02
CA LEU A 87 -0.55 -6.83 7.91
C LEU A 87 -2.02 -6.81 8.35
N GLY A 88 -2.42 -7.79 9.16
CA GLY A 88 -3.76 -7.87 9.74
C GLY A 88 -4.08 -6.67 10.64
N ASP A 89 -3.14 -6.28 11.51
CA ASP A 89 -3.25 -5.12 12.40
C ASP A 89 -3.35 -3.80 11.59
N ALA A 90 -2.74 -3.74 10.40
CA ALA A 90 -2.85 -2.62 9.46
C ALA A 90 -4.12 -2.66 8.58
N GLY A 91 -4.96 -3.68 8.73
CA GLY A 91 -6.20 -3.85 7.96
C GLY A 91 -5.98 -4.24 6.51
N LEU A 92 -4.92 -5.01 6.21
CA LEU A 92 -4.65 -5.61 4.91
C LEU A 92 -4.66 -7.14 5.01
N PRO A 93 -5.72 -7.82 4.54
CA PRO A 93 -5.71 -9.27 4.45
C PRO A 93 -4.71 -9.74 3.39
N ILE A 94 -4.14 -10.94 3.59
CA ILE A 94 -3.31 -11.61 2.60
C ILE A 94 -4.23 -12.28 1.56
N ALA A 95 -3.97 -12.08 0.27
CA ALA A 95 -4.71 -12.76 -0.79
C ALA A 95 -4.35 -14.26 -0.84
N GLU A 96 -5.35 -15.15 -0.84
CA GLU A 96 -5.14 -16.61 -0.77
C GLU A 96 -4.94 -17.27 -2.14
N GLU A 97 -5.51 -16.76 -3.25
CA GLU A 97 -5.24 -17.19 -4.64
C GLU A 97 -5.99 -16.30 -5.66
N GLY A 98 -5.42 -16.06 -6.84
CA GLY A 98 -6.13 -15.56 -8.03
C GLY A 98 -6.32 -14.03 -8.17
N ILE A 99 -6.16 -13.54 -9.41
CA ILE A 99 -6.11 -12.12 -9.82
C ILE A 99 -7.32 -11.31 -9.32
N THR A 100 -7.11 -10.21 -8.58
CA THR A 100 -8.01 -9.04 -8.59
C THR A 100 -7.27 -7.74 -8.24
N VAL A 101 -7.67 -6.66 -8.91
CA VAL A 101 -7.07 -5.33 -9.02
C VAL A 101 -7.02 -4.57 -7.68
N VAL A 102 -5.89 -4.70 -6.98
CA VAL A 102 -4.89 -3.64 -6.70
C VAL A 102 -3.55 -4.35 -6.87
N GLY A 103 -2.87 -4.08 -7.98
CA GLY A 103 -1.64 -4.79 -8.33
C GLY A 103 -0.56 -4.51 -7.29
N VAL A 104 -0.22 -5.49 -6.46
CA VAL A 104 0.99 -5.51 -5.66
C VAL A 104 2.01 -6.36 -6.43
N PRO A 105 2.88 -5.78 -7.30
CA PRO A 105 4.00 -6.53 -7.83
C PRO A 105 4.99 -6.86 -6.72
N ILE A 106 5.58 -8.05 -6.77
CA ILE A 106 6.52 -8.46 -5.75
C ILE A 106 7.71 -9.17 -6.38
N GLY A 107 8.88 -8.59 -6.11
CA GLY A 107 10.19 -8.95 -6.67
C GLY A 107 10.30 -8.67 -8.18
N THR A 108 11.43 -8.27 -8.75
CA THR A 108 12.76 -7.83 -8.26
C THR A 108 13.43 -7.10 -9.44
N ASN A 109 14.29 -6.13 -9.13
CA ASN A 109 15.26 -5.46 -10.02
C ASN A 109 14.72 -4.53 -11.13
N ALA A 110 14.81 -3.23 -10.86
CA ALA A 110 15.63 -2.30 -11.65
C ALA A 110 16.13 -1.18 -10.72
#